data_AF-A0A0F9J1P0-F1
#
_entry.id   AF-A0A0F9J1P0-F1
#
_cell.length_a   1.000
_cell.length_b   1.000
_cell.length_c   1.000
_cell.angle_alpha   90.00
_cell.angle_beta   90.00
_cell.angle_gamma   90.00
#
_symmetry.space_group_name_H-M   'P 1'
#
loop_
_entity.id
_entity.type
_entity.pdbx_description
1 polymer ?
#
loop_
_entity_poly.entity_id
_entity_poly.type
_entity_poly.pdbx_seq_one_letter_code
_entity_poly.pdbx_strand_id
1 'polypeptide(L)'
;NHFWVKQWPYDMQTISEVLPVEAERGVKLGGVLIEGLVKGRKSILYPRWGNEDFQRRREAAGGSNWYHSNVLTWAWRKVGSPPLEEEQWAARYEWEEDGRKRRLGKGWQRVPAWRDYPGGIKAWVEWVLANDPAAAEGCFVTIPPILRDEHEIEEWKQATVEQEIRIKEDCARVKFAGQPLAVLFPKHTANGNCVRPSECPYLDLCWGVGGDDPLGTGRYQRRVPNHPQELAP
;
A
#
# COMPACT_ATOMS: atom_id res chain seq x y z
N ASN A 1 -4.69 13.08 7.14
CA ASN A 1 -3.22 13.09 7.03
C ASN A 1 -2.89 12.56 5.64
N HIS A 2 -2.72 13.46 4.67
CA HIS A 2 -2.48 13.13 3.26
C HIS A 2 -0.98 13.22 2.91
N PHE A 3 -0.09 13.08 3.90
CA PHE A 3 1.36 13.14 3.65
C PHE A 3 1.80 12.13 2.57
N TRP A 4 1.19 10.95 2.56
CA TRP A 4 1.44 9.92 1.55
C TRP A 4 1.14 10.39 0.11
N VAL A 5 0.16 11.28 -0.10
CA VAL A 5 -0.15 11.85 -1.43
C VAL A 5 1.02 12.67 -1.94
N LYS A 6 1.72 13.37 -1.04
CA LYS A 6 2.89 14.20 -1.37
C LYS A 6 4.14 13.39 -1.66
N GLN A 7 4.16 12.09 -1.34
CA GLN A 7 5.32 11.23 -1.61
C GLN A 7 5.38 10.80 -3.08
N TRP A 8 4.23 10.56 -3.72
CA TRP A 8 4.16 10.00 -5.07
C TRP A 8 4.84 10.85 -6.15
N PRO A 9 4.76 12.19 -6.12
CA PRO A 9 5.55 13.02 -7.03
C PRO A 9 7.07 12.89 -6.85
N TYR A 10 7.57 12.18 -5.85
CA TYR A 10 9.00 11.91 -5.67
C TYR A 10 9.31 10.41 -5.71
N ASP A 11 8.31 9.58 -5.99
CA ASP A 11 8.50 8.14 -6.09
C ASP A 11 9.12 7.79 -7.44
N MET A 12 10.29 7.17 -7.40
CA MET A 12 11.04 6.78 -8.61
C MET A 12 10.28 5.80 -9.49
N GLN A 13 9.36 5.01 -8.94
CA GLN A 13 8.56 4.05 -9.71
C GLN A 13 7.79 4.74 -10.83
N THR A 14 7.27 5.93 -10.54
CA THR A 14 6.55 6.73 -11.55
C THR A 14 7.43 7.18 -12.71
N ILE A 15 8.74 7.36 -12.50
CA ILE A 15 9.69 7.72 -13.58
C ILE A 15 10.14 6.46 -14.32
N SER A 16 10.53 5.42 -13.57
CA SER A 16 11.06 4.18 -14.15
C SER A 16 10.04 3.42 -14.99
N GLU A 17 8.74 3.60 -14.73
CA GLU A 17 7.68 2.96 -15.51
C GLU A 17 7.22 3.79 -16.72
N VAL A 18 7.27 5.13 -16.63
CA VAL A 18 6.83 6.00 -17.73
C VAL A 18 7.80 5.97 -18.90
N LEU A 19 9.10 6.11 -18.65
CA LEU A 19 10.10 6.24 -19.72
C LEU A 19 10.14 5.02 -20.67
N PRO A 20 10.09 3.75 -20.18
CA PRO A 20 10.01 2.60 -21.05
C PRO A 20 8.74 2.58 -21.90
N VAL A 21 7.59 2.98 -21.35
CA VAL A 21 6.32 3.00 -22.09
C VAL A 21 6.32 4.10 -23.15
N GLU A 22 6.88 5.27 -22.85
CA GLU A 22 7.09 6.33 -23.85
C GLU A 22 7.99 5.86 -24.99
N ALA A 23 9.08 5.17 -24.66
CA ALA A 23 10.01 4.61 -25.64
C ALA A 23 9.36 3.53 -26.51
N GLU A 24 8.59 2.62 -25.90
CA GLU A 24 7.86 1.56 -26.60
C GLU A 24 6.80 2.15 -27.56
N ARG A 25 6.06 3.17 -27.10
CA ARG A 25 4.95 3.75 -27.88
C ARG A 25 5.37 4.88 -28.81
N GLY A 26 6.59 5.40 -28.67
CA GLY A 26 7.09 6.55 -29.45
C GLY A 26 6.32 7.84 -29.22
N VAL A 27 5.60 7.96 -28.10
CA VAL A 27 4.80 9.14 -27.75
C VAL A 27 5.08 9.56 -26.32
N LYS A 28 5.15 10.88 -26.09
CA LYS A 28 5.26 11.44 -24.74
C LYS A 28 3.94 11.22 -24.00
N LEU A 29 4.02 10.62 -22.82
CA LEU A 29 2.87 10.45 -21.95
C LEU A 29 2.63 11.74 -21.17
N GLY A 30 1.37 12.08 -20.98
CA GLY A 30 0.96 13.27 -20.22
C GLY A 30 1.11 13.11 -18.70
N GLY A 31 1.82 12.09 -18.20
CA GLY A 31 2.03 11.83 -16.77
C GLY A 31 1.37 10.55 -16.25
N VAL A 32 1.51 10.32 -14.93
CA VAL A 32 0.96 9.14 -14.24
C VAL A 32 -0.28 9.53 -13.46
N LEU A 33 -1.40 8.85 -13.71
CA LEU A 33 -2.61 8.96 -12.90
C LEU A 33 -2.60 7.85 -11.85
N ILE A 34 -2.67 8.22 -10.57
CA ILE A 34 -2.77 7.27 -9.46
C ILE A 34 -4.17 7.37 -8.86
N GLU A 35 -4.90 6.26 -8.92
CA GLU A 35 -6.18 6.07 -8.25
C GLU A 35 -6.01 5.12 -7.07
N GLY A 36 -6.32 5.61 -5.88
CA GLY A 36 -6.09 4.89 -4.64
C GLY A 36 -7.38 4.68 -3.85
N LEU A 37 -7.47 3.53 -3.18
CA LEU A 37 -8.48 3.25 -2.17
C LEU A 37 -7.91 3.54 -0.78
N VAL A 38 -8.51 4.49 -0.07
CA VAL A 38 -8.06 4.88 1.28
C VAL A 38 -8.55 3.83 2.26
N LYS A 39 -7.63 3.15 2.95
CA LYS A 39 -7.91 2.08 3.94
C LYS A 39 -8.68 2.56 5.21
N GLY A 40 -9.18 3.79 5.21
CA GLY A 40 -9.77 4.47 6.36
C GLY A 40 -8.73 4.87 7.40
N ARG A 41 -9.11 5.77 8.31
CA ARG A 41 -8.25 6.15 9.43
C ARG A 41 -8.14 4.96 10.39
N LYS A 42 -6.95 4.73 10.96
CA LYS A 42 -6.83 3.89 12.16
C LYS A 42 -7.67 4.53 13.26
N SER A 43 -8.80 3.91 13.59
CA SER A 43 -9.68 4.38 14.65
C SER A 43 -9.48 3.56 15.91
N ILE A 44 -9.44 4.24 17.05
CA ILE A 44 -9.50 3.62 18.38
C ILE A 44 -10.97 3.36 18.68
N LEU A 45 -11.30 2.10 18.96
CA LEU A 45 -12.59 1.53 19.37
C LEU A 45 -13.86 2.37 19.20
N TYR A 46 -14.79 1.82 18.41
CA TYR A 46 -16.22 1.95 18.71
C TYR A 46 -16.84 0.54 18.85
N PRO A 47 -17.72 0.33 19.85
CA PRO A 47 -18.22 1.34 20.77
C PRO A 47 -17.22 1.65 21.88
N ARG A 48 -17.15 2.93 22.30
CA ARG A 48 -16.51 3.33 23.56
C ARG A 48 -17.31 2.66 24.68
N TRP A 49 -17.03 1.39 24.99
CA TRP A 49 -17.69 0.71 26.09
C TRP A 49 -17.19 1.37 27.38
N GLY A 50 -18.09 2.06 28.07
CA GLY A 50 -17.82 2.83 29.28
C GLY A 50 -17.53 1.99 30.52
N ASN A 51 -16.82 0.87 30.38
CA ASN A 51 -16.34 0.10 31.51
C ASN A 51 -14.82 0.19 31.53
N GLU A 52 -14.31 1.13 32.34
CA GLU A 52 -12.87 1.35 32.56
C GLU A 52 -12.13 0.05 32.88
N ASP A 53 -12.83 -0.92 33.47
CA ASP A 53 -12.27 -2.21 33.89
C ASP A 53 -11.90 -3.12 32.70
N PHE A 54 -12.68 -3.08 31.61
CA PHE A 54 -12.33 -3.80 30.38
C PHE A 54 -11.18 -3.12 29.64
N GLN A 55 -11.14 -1.79 29.66
CA GLN A 55 -10.06 -1.00 29.08
C GLN A 55 -8.73 -1.26 29.82
N ARG A 56 -8.75 -1.31 31.16
CA ARG A 56 -7.60 -1.68 32.00
C ARG A 56 -7.09 -3.10 31.71
N ARG A 57 -7.96 -4.12 31.67
CA ARG A 57 -7.55 -5.50 31.35
C ARG A 57 -6.95 -5.64 29.95
N ARG A 58 -7.44 -4.84 28.99
CA ARG A 58 -6.98 -4.87 27.61
C ARG A 58 -5.66 -4.12 27.40
N GLU A 59 -5.48 -2.96 28.04
CA GLU A 59 -4.20 -2.25 28.07
C GLU A 59 -3.12 -3.10 28.76
N ALA A 60 -3.47 -3.78 29.85
CA ALA A 60 -2.61 -4.75 30.53
C ALA A 60 -2.23 -5.96 29.66
N ALA A 61 -3.06 -6.33 28.67
CA ALA A 61 -2.78 -7.39 27.70
C ALA A 61 -1.98 -6.92 26.47
N GLY A 62 -1.51 -5.66 26.44
CA GLY A 62 -0.67 -5.12 25.34
C GLY A 62 -1.37 -4.97 23.99
N GLY A 63 -2.68 -5.23 23.90
CA GLY A 63 -3.44 -5.30 22.65
C GLY A 63 -4.11 -3.99 22.26
N SER A 64 -3.39 -3.11 21.56
CA SER A 64 -4.05 -2.05 20.79
C SER A 64 -4.62 -2.65 19.49
N ASN A 65 -5.81 -3.27 19.55
CA ASN A 65 -6.52 -3.65 18.32
C ASN A 65 -6.98 -2.38 17.60
N TRP A 66 -6.17 -1.96 16.65
CA TRP A 66 -6.50 -0.97 15.64
C TRP A 66 -7.38 -1.65 14.60
N TYR A 67 -8.54 -1.06 14.31
CA TYR A 67 -9.39 -1.54 13.24
C TYR A 67 -9.41 -0.51 12.11
N HIS A 68 -9.32 -0.99 10.88
CA HIS A 68 -9.56 -0.19 9.69
C HIS A 68 -11.06 0.10 9.62
N SER A 69 -11.47 1.36 9.65
CA SER A 69 -12.89 1.77 9.56
C SER A 69 -13.27 2.21 8.16
N ASN A 70 -12.81 1.48 7.14
CA ASN A 70 -13.24 1.76 5.77
C ASN A 70 -14.67 1.23 5.58
N VAL A 71 -15.59 2.14 5.26
CA VAL A 71 -17.00 1.86 5.01
C VAL A 71 -17.24 0.90 3.85
N LEU A 72 -16.33 0.83 2.88
CA LEU A 72 -16.38 -0.12 1.78
C LEU A 72 -16.12 -1.55 2.23
N THR A 73 -15.59 -1.77 3.43
CA THR A 73 -15.26 -3.11 3.96
C THR A 73 -16.04 -3.49 5.21
N TRP A 74 -16.60 -2.51 5.92
CA TRP A 74 -17.35 -2.72 7.15
C TRP A 74 -18.73 -2.11 7.04
N ALA A 75 -19.71 -2.84 7.54
CA ALA A 75 -21.09 -2.40 7.61
C ALA A 75 -21.57 -2.37 9.06
N TRP A 76 -22.62 -1.61 9.31
CA TRP A 76 -23.43 -1.72 10.51
C TRP A 76 -24.68 -2.52 10.16
N ARG A 77 -24.96 -3.53 10.97
CA ARG A 77 -26.08 -4.46 10.83
C ARG A 77 -26.93 -4.39 12.07
N LYS A 78 -28.24 -4.22 11.90
CA LYS A 78 -29.21 -4.43 12.98
C LYS A 78 -29.97 -5.71 12.64
N VAL A 79 -29.79 -6.74 13.47
CA VAL A 79 -30.47 -8.02 13.31
C VAL A 79 -31.97 -7.77 13.51
N GLY A 80 -32.77 -8.05 12.48
CA GLY A 80 -34.23 -8.01 12.56
C GLY A 80 -34.79 -9.22 13.31
N SER A 81 -36.09 -9.20 13.57
CA SER A 81 -36.87 -10.35 14.08
C SER A 81 -37.94 -10.70 13.05
N PRO A 82 -37.61 -11.45 11.98
CA PRO A 82 -38.58 -11.81 10.95
C PRO A 82 -39.74 -12.63 11.54
N PRO A 83 -40.99 -12.41 11.08
CA PRO A 83 -41.39 -11.53 9.96
C PRO A 83 -41.65 -10.07 10.36
N LEU A 84 -41.54 -9.73 11.66
CA LEU A 84 -41.98 -8.44 12.20
C LEU A 84 -41.00 -7.30 11.90
N GLU A 85 -39.71 -7.57 11.95
CA GLU A 85 -38.67 -6.59 11.66
C GLU A 85 -37.68 -7.14 10.64
N GLU A 86 -37.52 -6.42 9.53
CA GLU A 86 -36.49 -6.72 8.54
C GLU A 86 -35.10 -6.39 9.07
N GLU A 87 -34.11 -7.08 8.50
CA GLU A 87 -32.72 -6.80 8.76
C GLU A 87 -32.31 -5.45 8.15
N GLN A 88 -31.63 -4.61 8.93
CA GLN A 88 -31.23 -3.28 8.49
C GLN A 88 -29.72 -3.14 8.37
N TRP A 89 -29.29 -2.36 7.38
CA TRP A 89 -27.90 -2.10 7.06
C TRP A 89 -27.62 -0.61 7.00
N ALA A 90 -26.43 -0.20 7.46
CA ALA A 90 -26.00 1.19 7.42
C ALA A 90 -24.49 1.28 7.18
N ALA A 91 -24.09 2.27 6.38
CA ALA A 91 -22.70 2.51 6.02
C ALA A 91 -21.91 3.16 7.19
N ARG A 92 -22.56 4.05 7.94
CA ARG A 92 -21.95 4.84 9.01
C ARG A 92 -22.73 4.71 10.32
N TYR A 93 -22.01 4.74 11.44
CA TYR A 93 -22.63 4.75 12.76
C TYR A 93 -23.09 6.14 13.19
N GLU A 94 -22.30 7.16 12.86
CA GLU A 94 -22.49 8.55 13.24
C GLU A 94 -22.31 9.40 11.98
N TRP A 95 -23.19 10.38 11.81
CA TRP A 95 -23.15 11.34 10.71
C TRP A 95 -23.66 12.70 11.16
N GLU A 96 -23.40 13.73 10.37
CA GLU A 96 -23.91 15.08 10.60
C GLU A 96 -25.01 15.38 9.59
N GLU A 97 -26.12 15.90 10.08
CA GLU A 97 -27.30 16.26 9.30
C GLU A 97 -27.85 17.55 9.90
N ASP A 98 -27.97 18.61 9.08
CA ASP A 98 -28.42 19.94 9.50
C ASP A 98 -27.65 20.51 10.71
N GLY A 99 -26.32 20.30 10.75
CA GLY A 99 -25.46 20.74 11.85
C GLY A 99 -25.66 19.94 13.16
N ARG A 100 -26.45 18.87 13.13
CA ARG A 100 -26.70 17.98 14.28
C ARG A 100 -26.04 16.64 14.06
N LYS A 101 -25.34 16.16 15.09
CA LYS A 101 -24.77 14.82 15.11
C LYS A 101 -25.89 13.79 15.33
N ARG A 102 -26.09 12.94 14.34
CA ARG A 102 -26.94 11.75 14.40
C ARG A 102 -26.09 10.52 14.67
N ARG A 103 -26.71 9.50 15.25
CA ARG A 103 -26.10 8.20 15.47
C ARG A 103 -27.12 7.07 15.37
N LEU A 104 -26.64 5.90 14.97
CA LEU A 104 -27.41 4.67 15.04
C LEU A 104 -27.76 4.37 16.51
N GLY A 105 -28.95 3.80 16.71
CA GLY A 105 -29.47 3.46 18.03
C GLY A 105 -28.88 2.17 18.61
N LYS A 106 -29.55 1.63 19.64
CA LYS A 106 -29.20 0.31 20.21
C LYS A 106 -29.49 -0.82 19.18
N GLY A 107 -28.75 -1.91 19.30
CA GLY A 107 -28.94 -3.12 18.48
C GLY A 107 -28.12 -3.17 17.19
N TRP A 108 -27.46 -2.08 16.81
CA TRP A 108 -26.54 -2.06 15.68
C TRP A 108 -25.20 -2.68 16.06
N GLN A 109 -24.73 -3.62 15.24
CA GLN A 109 -23.46 -4.30 15.38
C GLN A 109 -22.62 -4.08 14.14
N ARG A 110 -21.32 -3.89 14.34
CA ARG A 110 -20.39 -3.73 13.23
C ARG A 110 -19.97 -5.11 12.73
N VAL A 111 -20.08 -5.31 11.42
CA VAL A 111 -19.80 -6.58 10.75
C VAL A 111 -18.93 -6.39 9.51
N PRO A 112 -18.06 -7.34 9.18
CA PRO A 112 -17.31 -7.33 7.93
C PRO A 112 -18.26 -7.57 6.74
N ALA A 113 -18.36 -6.58 5.86
CA ALA A 113 -19.32 -6.62 4.76
C ALA A 113 -19.06 -7.77 3.79
N TRP A 114 -17.79 -8.14 3.58
CA TRP A 114 -17.41 -9.25 2.70
C TRP A 114 -17.92 -10.62 3.18
N ARG A 115 -18.22 -10.76 4.47
CA ARG A 115 -18.70 -12.01 5.08
C ARG A 115 -20.20 -11.98 5.33
N ASP A 116 -20.71 -10.87 5.84
CA ASP A 116 -22.04 -10.83 6.44
C ASP A 116 -23.09 -10.14 5.55
N TYR A 117 -22.69 -9.31 4.57
CA TYR A 117 -23.63 -8.63 3.68
C TYR A 117 -24.12 -9.57 2.56
N PRO A 118 -25.43 -9.64 2.26
CA PRO A 118 -25.96 -10.44 1.16
C PRO A 118 -25.34 -10.04 -0.18
N GLY A 119 -24.80 -11.02 -0.93
CA GLY A 119 -24.07 -10.77 -2.18
C GLY A 119 -22.61 -10.34 -1.99
N GLY A 120 -22.11 -10.33 -0.74
CA GLY A 120 -20.72 -10.10 -0.39
C GLY A 120 -20.25 -8.66 -0.61
N ILE A 121 -18.94 -8.50 -0.72
CA ILE A 121 -18.30 -7.17 -0.76
C ILE A 121 -18.72 -6.33 -1.96
N LYS A 122 -18.96 -6.96 -3.10
CA LYS A 122 -19.36 -6.26 -4.33
C LYS A 122 -20.74 -5.62 -4.16
N ALA A 123 -21.73 -6.42 -3.76
CA ALA A 123 -23.09 -5.94 -3.53
C ALA A 123 -23.13 -4.86 -2.44
N TRP A 124 -22.28 -4.98 -1.42
CA TRP A 124 -22.15 -3.95 -0.38
C TRP A 124 -21.64 -2.62 -0.93
N VAL A 125 -20.57 -2.63 -1.72
CA VAL A 125 -20.02 -1.40 -2.32
C VAL A 125 -21.06 -0.74 -3.23
N GLU A 126 -21.75 -1.53 -4.06
CA GLU A 126 -22.85 -1.03 -4.90
C GLU A 126 -23.98 -0.41 -4.07
N TRP A 127 -24.36 -1.06 -2.95
CA TRP A 127 -25.37 -0.53 -2.03
C TRP A 127 -24.94 0.78 -1.39
N VAL A 128 -23.69 0.89 -0.90
CA VAL A 128 -23.16 2.12 -0.30
C VAL A 128 -23.18 3.26 -1.31
N LEU A 129 -22.72 3.02 -2.54
CA LEU A 129 -22.71 4.04 -3.58
C LEU A 129 -24.13 4.52 -3.94
N ALA A 130 -25.13 3.63 -3.89
CA ALA A 130 -26.51 3.98 -4.18
C ALA A 130 -27.25 4.65 -3.01
N ASN A 131 -26.98 4.24 -1.77
CA ASN A 131 -27.79 4.63 -0.60
C ASN A 131 -27.11 5.63 0.35
N ASP A 132 -25.77 5.67 0.38
CA ASP A 132 -25.00 6.63 1.18
C ASP A 132 -23.71 7.04 0.45
N PRO A 133 -23.81 7.73 -0.71
CA PRO A 133 -22.65 8.13 -1.50
C PRO A 133 -21.69 9.04 -0.71
N ALA A 134 -22.21 9.86 0.20
CA ALA A 134 -21.43 10.70 1.10
C ALA A 134 -20.55 9.88 2.08
N ALA A 135 -20.89 8.61 2.36
CA ALA A 135 -20.00 7.73 3.10
C ALA A 135 -18.80 7.26 2.27
N ALA A 136 -19.01 7.01 0.97
CA ALA A 136 -17.96 6.59 0.05
C ALA A 136 -17.04 7.75 -0.37
N GLU A 137 -17.48 9.00 -0.17
CA GLU A 137 -16.68 10.20 -0.44
C GLU A 137 -15.35 10.15 0.33
N GLY A 138 -14.25 10.37 -0.39
CA GLY A 138 -12.89 10.31 0.16
C GLY A 138 -12.36 8.89 0.43
N CYS A 139 -13.16 7.83 0.17
CA CYS A 139 -12.63 6.47 0.12
C CYS A 139 -11.85 6.20 -1.16
N PHE A 140 -12.17 6.92 -2.23
CA PHE A 140 -11.42 6.95 -3.48
C PHE A 140 -10.68 8.28 -3.57
N VAL A 141 -9.37 8.21 -3.79
CA VAL A 141 -8.54 9.40 -3.97
C VAL A 141 -7.86 9.29 -5.31
N THR A 142 -8.19 10.21 -6.19
CA THR A 142 -7.46 10.45 -7.42
C THR A 142 -6.45 11.55 -7.16
N ILE A 143 -5.18 11.24 -7.39
CA ILE A 143 -4.11 12.25 -7.30
C ILE A 143 -4.06 12.97 -8.65
N PRO A 144 -3.86 14.31 -8.69
CA PRO A 144 -3.59 15.00 -9.94
C PRO A 144 -2.49 14.28 -10.73
N PRO A 145 -2.58 14.24 -12.08
CA PRO A 145 -1.55 13.59 -12.89
C PRO A 145 -0.17 14.07 -12.49
N ILE A 146 0.71 13.12 -12.18
CA ILE A 146 2.10 13.41 -11.84
C ILE A 146 2.81 13.65 -13.16
N LEU A 147 3.05 14.93 -13.44
CA LEU A 147 3.87 15.37 -14.56
C LEU A 147 5.33 15.33 -14.15
N ARG A 148 6.18 14.98 -15.10
CA ARG A 148 7.64 15.01 -14.92
C ARG A 148 8.23 16.08 -15.80
N ASP A 149 9.08 16.88 -15.20
CA ASP A 149 9.90 17.83 -15.94
C ASP A 149 11.07 17.09 -16.61
N GLU A 150 11.51 17.60 -17.75
CA GLU A 150 12.66 17.07 -18.49
C GLU A 150 13.94 17.16 -17.65
N HIS A 151 14.06 18.19 -16.81
CA HIS A 151 15.18 18.31 -15.88
C HIS A 151 15.22 17.18 -14.85
N GLU A 152 14.09 16.85 -14.20
CA GLU A 152 14.01 15.74 -13.24
C GLU A 152 14.37 14.39 -13.87
N ILE A 153 13.90 14.19 -15.11
CA ILE A 153 14.20 12.97 -15.89
C ILE A 153 15.70 12.89 -16.17
N GLU A 154 16.32 13.99 -16.56
CA GLU A 154 17.75 14.01 -16.89
C GLU A 154 18.63 13.84 -15.65
N GLU A 155 18.31 14.50 -14.53
CA GLU A 155 18.99 14.28 -13.26
C GLU A 155 18.88 12.82 -12.82
N TRP A 156 17.70 12.21 -12.94
CA TRP A 156 17.49 10.81 -12.63
C TRP A 156 18.31 9.87 -13.52
N LYS A 157 18.39 10.14 -14.82
CA LYS A 157 19.23 9.37 -15.76
C LYS A 157 20.69 9.44 -15.35
N GLN A 158 21.20 10.64 -15.07
CA GLN A 158 22.59 10.85 -14.65
C GLN A 158 22.91 10.12 -13.34
N ALA A 159 22.04 10.26 -12.34
CA ALA A 159 22.18 9.56 -11.06
C ALA A 159 22.16 8.03 -11.23
N THR A 160 21.28 7.53 -12.10
CA THR A 160 21.17 6.09 -12.40
C THR A 160 22.42 5.57 -13.10
N VAL A 161 22.93 6.29 -14.10
CA VAL A 161 24.16 5.92 -14.81
C VAL A 161 25.35 5.85 -13.85
N GLU A 162 25.54 6.86 -13.01
CA GLU A 162 26.62 6.90 -12.03
C GLU A 162 26.50 5.75 -11.01
N GLN A 163 25.28 5.46 -10.55
CA GLN A 163 25.03 4.33 -9.67
C GLN A 163 25.39 2.99 -10.34
N GLU A 164 25.01 2.79 -11.60
CA GLU A 164 25.33 1.58 -12.38
C GLU A 164 26.83 1.45 -12.63
N ILE A 165 27.54 2.54 -12.92
CA ILE A 165 29.01 2.55 -13.05
C ILE A 165 29.65 2.12 -11.73
N ARG A 166 29.25 2.73 -10.60
CA ARG A 166 29.76 2.35 -9.28
C ARG A 166 29.51 0.87 -8.97
N ILE A 167 28.33 0.35 -9.30
CA ILE A 167 28.02 -1.08 -9.14
C ILE A 167 28.95 -1.94 -10.02
N LYS A 168 29.21 -1.55 -11.28
CA LYS A 168 30.15 -2.24 -12.18
C LYS A 168 31.56 -2.27 -11.60
N GLU A 169 32.04 -1.14 -11.07
CA GLU A 169 33.35 -1.03 -10.44
C GLU A 169 33.46 -1.86 -9.17
N ASP A 170 32.45 -1.81 -8.30
CA ASP A 170 32.42 -2.62 -7.07
C ASP A 170 32.36 -4.12 -7.39
N CYS A 171 31.63 -4.53 -8.43
CA CYS A 171 31.68 -5.91 -8.95
C CYS A 171 33.09 -6.30 -9.39
N ALA A 172 33.81 -5.41 -10.06
CA ALA A 172 35.20 -5.65 -10.47
C ALA A 172 36.15 -5.76 -9.26
N ARG A 173 35.96 -4.93 -8.22
CA ARG A 173 36.73 -4.97 -6.98
C ARG A 173 36.53 -6.28 -6.21
N VAL A 174 35.30 -6.79 -6.16
CA VAL A 174 35.03 -8.13 -5.59
C VAL A 174 35.75 -9.20 -6.41
N LYS A 175 35.60 -9.18 -7.74
CA LYS A 175 36.09 -10.25 -8.63
C LYS A 175 37.61 -10.30 -8.75
N PHE A 176 38.27 -9.14 -8.82
CA PHE A 176 39.69 -9.05 -9.18
C PHE A 176 40.59 -8.59 -8.04
N ALA A 177 40.09 -7.74 -7.14
CA ALA A 177 40.86 -7.26 -5.99
C ALA A 177 40.59 -8.06 -4.71
N GLY A 178 39.67 -9.05 -4.76
CA GLY A 178 39.33 -9.89 -3.62
C GLY A 178 38.69 -9.14 -2.45
N GLN A 179 38.13 -7.95 -2.70
CA GLN A 179 37.49 -7.18 -1.63
C GLN A 179 36.23 -7.89 -1.13
N PRO A 180 35.97 -7.90 0.20
CA PRO A 180 34.82 -8.60 0.74
C PRO A 180 33.50 -7.99 0.24
N LEU A 181 32.60 -8.83 -0.28
CA LEU A 181 31.28 -8.43 -0.77
C LEU A 181 30.51 -7.60 0.26
N ALA A 182 30.60 -7.98 1.55
CA ALA A 182 29.89 -7.29 2.63
C ALA A 182 30.36 -5.85 2.90
N VAL A 183 31.55 -5.45 2.41
CA VAL A 183 32.05 -4.07 2.55
C VAL A 183 31.47 -3.17 1.47
N LEU A 184 31.37 -3.67 0.23
CA LEU A 184 30.88 -2.89 -0.92
C LEU A 184 29.37 -2.97 -1.06
N PHE A 185 28.76 -4.10 -0.65
CA PHE A 185 27.33 -4.37 -0.69
C PHE A 185 26.84 -4.78 0.70
N PRO A 186 26.84 -3.85 1.67
CA PRO A 186 26.41 -4.15 3.03
C PRO A 186 24.94 -4.56 3.06
N LYS A 187 24.65 -5.63 3.80
CA LYS A 187 23.26 -6.05 4.04
C LYS A 187 22.61 -5.07 5.02
N HIS A 188 21.64 -4.29 4.55
CA HIS A 188 20.88 -3.39 5.43
C HIS A 188 19.80 -4.16 6.20
N THR A 189 19.86 -4.12 7.54
CA THR A 189 18.91 -4.80 8.45
C THR A 189 17.86 -3.86 9.05
N ALA A 190 17.95 -2.55 8.77
CA ALA A 190 17.12 -1.55 9.45
C ALA A 190 15.63 -1.66 9.08
N ASN A 191 14.78 -1.36 10.07
CA ASN A 191 13.33 -1.13 9.95
C ASN A 191 12.44 -2.32 9.54
N GLY A 192 12.96 -3.56 9.56
CA GLY A 192 12.16 -4.74 9.19
C GLY A 192 11.77 -4.77 7.71
N ASN A 193 12.48 -4.03 6.86
CA ASN A 193 12.19 -3.89 5.42
C ASN A 193 12.16 -5.22 4.67
N CYS A 194 12.89 -6.24 5.16
CA CYS A 194 12.93 -7.54 4.52
C CYS A 194 11.78 -8.49 4.93
N VAL A 195 10.99 -8.15 5.96
CA VAL A 195 9.95 -9.02 6.52
C VAL A 195 8.60 -8.32 6.72
N ARG A 196 8.56 -6.99 6.62
CA ARG A 196 7.36 -6.18 6.90
C ARG A 196 7.09 -5.22 5.73
N PRO A 197 5.82 -5.12 5.25
CA PRO A 197 4.63 -5.85 5.70
C PRO A 197 4.50 -7.29 5.17
N SER A 198 5.36 -7.67 4.23
CA SER A 198 5.49 -9.03 3.69
C SER A 198 6.98 -9.34 3.51
N GLU A 199 7.30 -10.63 3.41
CA GLU A 199 8.67 -11.07 3.14
C GLU A 199 9.18 -10.49 1.81
N CYS A 200 10.40 -9.96 1.82
CA CYS A 200 11.07 -9.46 0.64
C CYS A 200 11.30 -10.63 -0.35
N PRO A 201 10.95 -10.50 -1.64
CA PRO A 201 11.19 -11.54 -2.65
C PRO A 201 12.67 -11.94 -2.81
N TYR A 202 13.59 -11.11 -2.32
CA TYR A 202 15.04 -11.33 -2.35
C TYR A 202 15.60 -11.72 -0.97
N LEU A 203 14.76 -11.97 0.04
CA LEU A 203 15.22 -12.34 1.38
C LEU A 203 16.13 -13.57 1.34
N ASP A 204 15.75 -14.59 0.58
CA ASP A 204 16.53 -15.84 0.43
C ASP A 204 17.88 -15.62 -0.26
N LEU A 205 18.00 -14.65 -1.18
CA LEU A 205 19.31 -14.26 -1.74
C LEU A 205 20.19 -13.57 -0.71
N CYS A 206 19.61 -12.67 0.07
CA CYS A 206 20.38 -11.84 0.99
C CYS A 206 20.72 -12.59 2.28
N TRP A 207 19.87 -13.50 2.74
CA TRP A 207 19.94 -14.10 4.08
C TRP A 207 19.72 -15.61 4.10
N GLY A 208 19.28 -16.22 2.99
CA GLY A 208 19.08 -17.65 2.87
C GLY A 208 20.13 -18.34 2.01
N VAL A 209 19.83 -19.58 1.61
CA VAL A 209 20.74 -20.42 0.81
C VAL A 209 20.74 -20.04 -0.66
N GLY A 210 19.71 -19.31 -1.12
CA GLY A 210 19.66 -18.80 -2.48
C GLY A 210 20.83 -17.87 -2.82
N GLY A 211 21.47 -17.24 -1.82
CA GLY A 211 22.64 -16.39 -2.02
C GLY A 211 23.89 -17.13 -2.51
N ASP A 212 24.02 -18.43 -2.20
CA ASP A 212 25.18 -19.23 -2.58
C ASP A 212 25.14 -19.63 -4.07
N ASP A 213 23.95 -19.96 -4.57
CA ASP A 213 23.69 -20.18 -5.99
C ASP A 213 22.34 -19.59 -6.43
N PRO A 214 22.30 -18.28 -6.71
CA PRO A 214 21.08 -17.58 -7.13
C PRO A 214 20.42 -18.20 -8.36
N LEU A 215 21.22 -18.62 -9.33
CA LEU A 215 20.73 -19.13 -10.61
C LEU A 215 20.24 -20.57 -10.48
N GLY A 216 20.89 -21.39 -9.65
CA GLY A 216 20.49 -22.77 -9.35
C GLY A 216 19.13 -22.88 -8.66
N THR A 217 18.68 -21.82 -7.98
CA THR A 217 17.32 -21.79 -7.40
C THR A 217 16.20 -21.79 -8.44
N GLY A 218 16.49 -21.41 -9.69
CA GLY A 218 15.50 -21.18 -10.75
C GLY A 218 14.58 -19.97 -10.52
N ARG A 219 14.77 -19.22 -9.42
CA ARG A 219 13.96 -18.02 -9.09
C ARG A 219 14.53 -16.74 -9.68
N TYR A 220 15.80 -16.75 -10.08
CA TYR A 220 16.52 -15.57 -10.54
C TYR A 220 17.23 -15.85 -11.86
N GLN A 221 17.36 -14.82 -12.69
CA GLN A 221 18.09 -14.86 -13.95
C GLN A 221 19.11 -13.72 -14.00
N ARG A 222 20.17 -13.91 -14.80
CA ARG A 222 21.11 -12.82 -15.06
C ARG A 222 20.37 -11.68 -15.75
N ARG A 223 20.58 -10.44 -15.26
CA ARG A 223 20.11 -9.25 -15.95
C ARG A 223 20.71 -9.23 -17.35
N VAL A 224 19.85 -9.06 -18.34
CA VAL A 224 20.27 -8.76 -19.71
C VAL A 224 20.51 -7.25 -19.77
N PRO A 225 21.63 -6.78 -20.34
CA PRO A 225 21.88 -5.36 -20.50
C PRO A 225 20.73 -4.69 -21.27
N ASN A 226 20.21 -3.60 -20.72
CA ASN A 226 19.03 -2.92 -21.29
C ASN A 226 19.41 -1.66 -22.10
N HIS A 227 20.64 -1.16 -21.94
CA HIS A 227 21.13 0.03 -22.64
C HIS A 227 22.40 -0.26 -23.45
N PRO A 228 22.57 0.31 -24.66
CA PRO A 228 23.78 0.09 -25.48
C PRO A 228 25.08 0.46 -24.76
N GLN A 229 25.04 1.45 -23.87
CA GLN A 229 26.17 1.89 -23.06
C GLN A 229 26.66 0.80 -22.09
N GLU A 230 25.77 -0.11 -21.67
CA GLU A 230 26.11 -1.26 -20.82
C GLU A 230 26.87 -2.36 -21.58
N LEU A 231 26.82 -2.33 -22.92
CA LEU A 231 27.50 -3.31 -23.79
C LEU A 231 28.95 -2.91 -24.11
N ALA A 232 29.35 -1.67 -23.80
CA ALA A 232 30.71 -1.20 -24.02
C ALA A 232 31.65 -1.72 -22.91
N PRO A 233 32.83 -2.29 -23.27
CA PRO A 233 33.76 -2.90 -22.33
C PRO A 233 34.28 -1.90 -21.28
#